data_AF-A0A953AVQ1-F1
#
_entry.id   AF-A0A953AVQ1-F1
#
_cell.length_a   1.000
_cell.length_b   1.000
_cell.length_c   1.000
_cell.angle_alpha   90.00
_cell.angle_beta   90.00
_cell.angle_gamma   90.00
#
_symmetry.space_group_name_H-M   'P 1'
#
loop_
_entity.id
_entity.type
_entity.pdbx_description
1 polymer ?
#
loop_
_entity_poly.entity_id
_entity_poly.type
_entity_poly.pdbx_seq_one_letter_code
_entity_poly.pdbx_strand_id
1 'polypeptide(L)'
;MNRALCAGILAAAIAAGSGCGGTWSNEDIVFLYALPKKEALRANVPGADQTASTQNGLQSRKDPLAVGDASRAYAETKLKAQELNSSLLTILEVVEYVRRQSPSQRGEDFRQWGPWADEKDRTQQIRLVIRRFLTAPVHYEWSIDVKRRTEPEDAWLQAIHGSYEPTDDVRRGSGTFSLDAARVREAGFMGATDDGQLQYLEVNYQTGGDPIAVELLLDAKRAHLEYEYEEHSDGSGRLSFDLSANWIPTGSALETLWVTSAWAASGAGRADYHVYGGNTPGGAVDKATALAAGEECWDESFRTAYYHEVFDSDGDGTPGTVHGLVTHCAVPDPDLQ
;
A
#
# COMPACT_ATOMS: atom_id res chain seq x y z
N MET A 1 -16.13 -8.40 1.09
CA MET A 1 -16.99 -7.20 1.18
C MET A 1 -16.14 -6.01 0.74
N ASN A 2 -15.58 -6.04 -0.48
CA ASN A 2 -14.45 -5.18 -0.87
C ASN A 2 -14.77 -4.41 -2.14
N ARG A 3 -15.73 -3.48 -2.05
CA ARG A 3 -15.90 -2.45 -3.08
C ARG A 3 -15.55 -1.11 -2.45
N ALA A 4 -14.32 -0.71 -2.71
CA ALA A 4 -13.81 0.66 -2.63
C ALA A 4 -13.75 1.30 -1.23
N LEU A 5 -12.74 0.91 -0.45
CA LEU A 5 -12.27 1.68 0.71
C LEU A 5 -11.67 3.06 0.34
N CYS A 6 -11.47 3.35 -0.96
CA CYS A 6 -10.86 4.60 -1.42
C CYS A 6 -11.72 5.44 -2.41
N ALA A 7 -13.01 5.14 -2.60
CA ALA A 7 -13.82 5.85 -3.62
C ALA A 7 -14.08 7.35 -3.33
N GLY A 8 -13.76 7.85 -2.13
CA GLY A 8 -14.18 9.17 -1.65
C GLY A 8 -13.22 10.34 -1.88
N ILE A 9 -12.01 10.15 -2.42
CA ILE A 9 -10.98 11.21 -2.38
C ILE A 9 -10.81 11.88 -3.76
N LEU A 10 -10.71 13.21 -3.72
CA LEU A 10 -10.65 14.22 -4.79
C LEU A 10 -10.31 13.70 -6.20
N ALA A 11 -11.15 14.05 -7.17
CA ALA A 11 -10.79 14.01 -8.59
C ALA A 11 -10.90 15.46 -9.07
N ALA A 12 -9.95 16.01 -9.83
CA ALA A 12 -9.88 17.44 -10.20
C ALA A 12 -10.37 17.78 -11.64
N ALA A 13 -11.38 18.68 -11.79
CA ALA A 13 -11.93 19.11 -13.09
C ALA A 13 -11.01 20.14 -13.69
N ILE A 14 -10.34 19.70 -14.73
CA ILE A 14 -9.34 20.49 -15.44
C ILE A 14 -10.08 21.40 -16.41
N ALA A 15 -10.54 22.55 -15.92
CA ALA A 15 -10.76 23.69 -16.80
C ALA A 15 -9.38 24.22 -17.18
N ALA A 16 -9.02 24.15 -18.47
CA ALA A 16 -7.82 24.75 -19.03
C ALA A 16 -7.90 26.29 -18.90
N GLY A 17 -7.65 26.79 -17.70
CA GLY A 17 -7.35 28.19 -17.47
C GLY A 17 -5.97 28.46 -18.04
N SER A 18 -5.88 29.44 -18.94
CA SER A 18 -4.65 30.00 -19.47
C SER A 18 -3.80 30.60 -18.33
N GLY A 19 -3.11 29.73 -17.59
CA GLY A 19 -2.06 30.12 -16.67
C GLY A 19 -0.90 30.68 -17.48
N CYS A 20 -0.49 31.91 -17.17
CA CYS A 20 0.76 32.51 -17.63
C CYS A 20 1.98 31.81 -17.00
N GLY A 21 2.10 30.49 -17.18
CA GLY A 21 3.24 29.68 -16.77
C GLY A 21 3.99 29.25 -18.02
N GLY A 22 5.17 29.83 -18.25
CA GLY A 22 6.02 29.48 -19.38
C GLY A 22 6.42 27.99 -19.41
N THR A 23 7.12 27.60 -20.46
CA THR A 23 7.67 26.25 -20.69
C THR A 23 8.44 25.73 -19.47
N TRP A 24 8.47 24.40 -19.29
CA TRP A 24 9.26 23.72 -18.28
C TRP A 24 10.71 24.24 -18.20
N SER A 25 11.20 24.45 -16.97
CA SER A 25 12.62 24.64 -16.69
C SER A 25 13.25 23.35 -16.16
N ASN A 26 14.57 23.19 -16.31
CA ASN A 26 15.30 22.07 -15.72
C ASN A 26 15.14 22.00 -14.19
N GLU A 27 14.98 23.15 -13.54
CA GLU A 27 14.79 23.21 -12.10
C GLU A 27 13.41 22.68 -11.68
N ASP A 28 12.36 22.93 -12.47
CA ASP A 28 11.02 22.39 -12.21
C ASP A 28 11.04 20.85 -12.16
N ILE A 29 11.87 20.20 -12.99
CA ILE A 29 12.02 18.74 -13.04
C ILE A 29 12.62 18.20 -11.74
N VAL A 30 13.56 18.93 -11.12
CA VAL A 30 14.20 18.51 -9.86
C VAL A 30 13.17 18.44 -8.73
N PHE A 31 12.26 19.41 -8.63
CA PHE A 31 11.18 19.37 -7.64
C PHE A 31 10.23 18.19 -7.86
N LEU A 32 9.98 17.78 -9.10
CA LEU A 32 9.15 16.60 -9.38
C LEU A 32 9.78 15.27 -8.97
N TYR A 33 11.09 15.21 -8.76
CA TYR A 33 11.73 13.99 -8.22
C TYR A 33 11.44 13.79 -6.74
N ALA A 34 11.02 14.83 -6.01
CA ALA A 34 10.58 14.72 -4.63
C ALA A 34 9.21 14.06 -4.45
N LEU A 35 8.43 13.95 -5.53
CA LEU A 35 7.15 13.28 -5.50
C LEU A 35 7.36 11.78 -5.75
N PRO A 36 6.59 10.90 -5.08
CA PRO A 36 6.61 9.47 -5.38
C PRO A 36 6.15 9.21 -6.83
N LYS A 37 6.64 8.13 -7.43
CA LYS A 37 6.17 7.65 -8.74
C LYS A 37 5.33 6.42 -8.53
N LYS A 38 4.23 6.32 -9.28
CA LYS A 38 3.34 5.17 -9.18
C LYS A 38 4.04 3.86 -9.46
N GLU A 39 4.90 3.83 -10.48
CA GLU A 39 5.62 2.63 -10.88
C GLU A 39 6.66 2.21 -9.82
N ALA A 40 7.20 3.17 -9.07
CA ALA A 40 8.22 2.90 -8.04
C ALA A 40 7.62 2.36 -6.73
N LEU A 41 6.34 2.60 -6.47
CA LEU A 41 5.64 2.12 -5.27
C LEU A 41 4.67 0.98 -5.55
N ARG A 42 4.62 0.51 -6.81
CA ARG A 42 3.70 -0.55 -7.21
C ARG A 42 4.24 -1.88 -6.70
N ALA A 43 3.44 -2.60 -5.92
CA ALA A 43 3.70 -3.98 -5.59
C ALA A 43 3.55 -4.85 -6.84
N ASN A 44 4.68 -5.40 -7.31
CA ASN A 44 4.76 -6.33 -8.43
C ASN A 44 4.86 -7.75 -7.90
N VAL A 45 3.88 -8.58 -8.27
CA VAL A 45 3.86 -10.02 -8.00
C VAL A 45 3.92 -10.75 -9.35
N PRO A 46 4.77 -11.76 -9.54
CA PRO A 46 4.87 -12.51 -10.78
C PRO A 46 3.50 -13.01 -11.26
N GLY A 47 3.16 -12.80 -12.54
CA GLY A 47 1.85 -13.21 -13.07
C GLY A 47 0.65 -12.37 -12.63
N ALA A 48 0.85 -11.26 -11.90
CA ALA A 48 -0.24 -10.41 -11.44
C ALA A 48 -1.01 -9.69 -12.57
N ASP A 49 -0.33 -9.35 -13.66
CA ASP A 49 -0.93 -8.65 -14.82
C ASP A 49 -1.83 -9.56 -15.70
N GLN A 50 -1.80 -10.87 -15.48
CA GLN A 50 -2.75 -11.79 -16.11
C GLN A 50 -4.09 -11.71 -15.37
N THR A 51 -5.17 -11.41 -16.10
CA THR A 51 -6.54 -11.28 -15.57
C THR A 51 -6.89 -12.44 -14.64
N ALA A 52 -7.05 -12.15 -13.35
CA ALA A 52 -7.41 -13.15 -12.35
C ALA A 52 -8.91 -13.43 -12.38
N SER A 53 -9.28 -14.72 -12.36
CA SER A 53 -10.54 -15.14 -11.76
C SER A 53 -10.51 -14.75 -10.28
N THR A 54 -11.53 -14.04 -9.81
CA THR A 54 -11.77 -13.78 -8.39
C THR A 54 -11.99 -15.11 -7.67
N GLN A 55 -10.92 -15.74 -7.18
CA GLN A 55 -11.03 -16.78 -6.17
C GLN A 55 -11.04 -16.07 -4.82
N ASN A 56 -12.06 -16.36 -4.01
CA ASN A 56 -12.13 -15.91 -2.63
C ASN A 56 -10.91 -16.49 -1.90
N GLY A 57 -9.91 -15.64 -1.63
CA GLY A 57 -8.80 -15.98 -0.76
C GLY A 57 -9.31 -16.33 0.63
N LEU A 58 -8.79 -17.44 1.18
CA LEU A 58 -9.07 -18.12 2.46
C LEU A 58 -10.56 -18.33 2.86
N GLN A 59 -11.53 -17.69 2.21
CA GLN A 59 -12.94 -17.78 2.53
C GLN A 59 -13.60 -18.82 1.61
N SER A 60 -13.80 -20.01 2.20
CA SER A 60 -14.78 -21.04 1.79
C SER A 60 -14.37 -22.06 0.72
N ARG A 61 -13.18 -22.66 0.80
CA ARG A 61 -13.03 -24.06 0.34
C ARG A 61 -12.77 -24.97 1.54
N LYS A 62 -13.75 -25.86 1.80
CA LYS A 62 -13.69 -26.93 2.82
C LYS A 62 -12.92 -28.18 2.37
N ASP A 63 -12.30 -28.13 1.19
CA ASP A 63 -11.55 -29.24 0.64
C ASP A 63 -10.06 -29.05 1.00
N PRO A 64 -9.37 -30.09 1.53
CA PRO A 64 -7.95 -29.99 1.87
C PRO A 64 -7.12 -29.67 0.61
N LEU A 65 -6.12 -28.79 0.76
CA LEU A 65 -5.27 -28.37 -0.35
C LEU A 65 -4.28 -29.48 -0.72
N ALA A 66 -4.27 -29.91 -1.99
CA ALA A 66 -3.35 -30.93 -2.48
C ALA A 66 -2.20 -30.35 -3.30
N VAL A 67 -1.05 -31.05 -3.31
CA VAL A 67 0.05 -30.72 -4.23
C VAL A 67 -0.45 -30.77 -5.68
N GLY A 68 -0.12 -29.73 -6.44
CA GLY A 68 -0.55 -29.55 -7.82
C GLY A 68 -1.87 -28.78 -7.97
N ASP A 69 -2.61 -28.50 -6.90
CA ASP A 69 -3.75 -27.58 -6.94
C ASP A 69 -3.29 -26.13 -7.18
N ALA A 70 -4.21 -25.24 -7.55
CA ALA A 70 -3.92 -23.82 -7.61
C ALA A 70 -3.58 -23.30 -6.19
N SER A 71 -2.47 -22.60 -6.05
CA SER A 71 -1.99 -22.13 -4.75
C SER A 71 -2.92 -21.07 -4.14
N ARG A 72 -3.28 -21.26 -2.86
CA ARG A 72 -4.10 -20.30 -2.11
C ARG A 72 -3.23 -19.12 -1.68
N ALA A 73 -2.04 -19.39 -1.16
CA ALA A 73 -1.03 -18.40 -0.80
C ALA A 73 -0.71 -17.43 -1.94
N TYR A 74 -0.43 -17.95 -3.14
CA TYR A 74 -0.17 -17.09 -4.29
C TYR A 74 -1.38 -16.22 -4.66
N ALA A 75 -2.59 -16.78 -4.65
CA ALA A 75 -3.80 -16.04 -4.97
C ALA A 75 -4.06 -14.91 -3.95
N GLU A 76 -3.86 -15.17 -2.66
CA GLU A 76 -3.98 -14.17 -1.59
C GLU A 76 -2.90 -13.10 -1.71
N THR A 77 -1.64 -13.48 -1.91
CA THR A 77 -0.51 -12.56 -2.15
C THR A 77 -0.81 -11.61 -3.30
N LYS A 78 -1.28 -12.15 -4.43
CA LYS A 78 -1.67 -11.35 -5.60
C LYS A 78 -2.82 -10.40 -5.30
N LEU A 79 -3.86 -10.88 -4.62
CA LEU A 79 -5.00 -10.04 -4.22
C LEU A 79 -4.54 -8.89 -3.32
N LYS A 80 -3.69 -9.19 -2.34
CA LYS A 80 -3.19 -8.21 -1.37
C LYS A 80 -2.26 -7.18 -1.99
N ALA A 81 -1.39 -7.59 -2.92
CA ALA A 81 -0.62 -6.65 -3.73
C ALA A 81 -1.53 -5.73 -4.56
N GLN A 82 -2.64 -6.24 -5.11
CA GLN A 82 -3.62 -5.43 -5.83
C GLN A 82 -4.37 -4.45 -4.90
N GLU A 83 -4.70 -4.87 -3.68
CA GLU A 83 -5.31 -4.00 -2.66
C GLU A 83 -4.34 -2.90 -2.20
N LEU A 84 -3.08 -3.23 -1.92
CA LEU A 84 -2.01 -2.26 -1.64
C LEU A 84 -1.90 -1.23 -2.78
N ASN A 85 -1.72 -1.71 -4.01
CA ASN A 85 -1.66 -0.85 -5.19
C ASN A 85 -2.88 0.06 -5.31
N SER A 86 -4.07 -0.47 -5.07
CA SER A 86 -5.33 0.29 -5.14
C SER A 86 -5.42 1.37 -4.07
N SER A 87 -4.93 1.10 -2.86
CA SER A 87 -4.88 2.07 -1.76
C SER A 87 -3.98 3.27 -2.10
N LEU A 88 -2.90 3.04 -2.85
CA LEU A 88 -1.97 4.09 -3.27
C LEU A 88 -2.48 4.91 -4.48
N LEU A 89 -3.42 4.37 -5.28
CA LEU A 89 -3.82 4.97 -6.57
C LEU A 89 -4.28 6.41 -6.47
N THR A 90 -5.16 6.75 -5.52
CA THR A 90 -5.82 8.07 -5.51
C THR A 90 -4.83 9.21 -5.25
N ILE A 91 -3.86 9.00 -4.36
CA ILE A 91 -2.83 10.00 -4.05
C ILE A 91 -1.88 10.15 -5.25
N LEU A 92 -1.48 9.02 -5.83
CA LEU A 92 -0.55 8.99 -6.95
C LEU A 92 -1.16 9.56 -8.24
N GLU A 93 -2.49 9.48 -8.44
CA GLU A 93 -3.15 10.09 -9.59
C GLU A 93 -3.03 11.63 -9.60
N VAL A 94 -3.14 12.28 -8.44
CA VAL A 94 -2.93 13.73 -8.32
C VAL A 94 -1.47 14.07 -8.63
N VAL A 95 -0.52 13.29 -8.10
CA VAL A 95 0.91 13.46 -8.37
C VAL A 95 1.21 13.31 -9.87
N GLU A 96 0.69 12.28 -10.53
CA GLU A 96 0.88 12.07 -11.97
C GLU A 96 0.22 13.15 -12.84
N TYR A 97 -0.87 13.74 -12.38
CA TYR A 97 -1.44 14.93 -13.02
C TYR A 97 -0.47 16.12 -12.94
N VAL A 98 0.08 16.40 -11.75
CA VAL A 98 1.03 17.49 -11.51
C VAL A 98 2.29 17.35 -12.36
N ARG A 99 2.82 16.13 -12.52
CA ARG A 99 3.98 15.85 -13.38
C ARG A 99 3.78 16.26 -14.84
N ARG A 100 2.53 16.42 -15.30
CA ARG A 100 2.18 16.78 -16.68
C ARG A 100 1.91 18.28 -16.88
N GLN A 101 1.89 19.07 -15.81
CA GLN A 101 1.59 20.50 -15.85
C GLN A 101 2.79 21.31 -15.38
N SER A 102 3.08 22.45 -16.02
CA SER A 102 4.11 23.35 -15.48
C SER A 102 3.62 24.01 -14.17
N PRO A 103 4.53 24.34 -13.23
CA PRO A 103 4.17 25.06 -12.02
C PRO A 103 3.47 26.38 -12.33
N SER A 104 2.41 26.68 -11.57
CA SER A 104 1.68 27.94 -11.62
C SER A 104 2.43 29.06 -10.88
N GLN A 105 3.23 28.71 -9.87
CA GLN A 105 4.12 29.64 -9.17
C GLN A 105 5.49 29.02 -8.93
N ARG A 106 6.51 29.88 -8.92
CA ARG A 106 7.91 29.51 -8.70
C ARG A 106 8.52 30.47 -7.68
N GLY A 107 9.30 29.91 -6.74
CA GLY A 107 10.23 30.63 -5.88
C GLY A 107 11.61 29.98 -5.97
N GLU A 108 12.59 30.46 -5.22
CA GLU A 108 13.94 29.87 -5.21
C GLU A 108 13.92 28.40 -4.76
N ASP A 109 13.34 28.13 -3.59
CA ASP A 109 13.22 26.79 -3.01
C ASP A 109 11.77 26.30 -2.93
N PHE A 110 10.95 26.74 -3.89
CA PHE A 110 9.51 26.51 -3.87
C PHE A 110 8.94 26.32 -5.27
N ARG A 111 8.01 25.37 -5.39
CA ARG A 111 7.15 25.22 -6.56
C ARG A 111 5.71 24.99 -6.10
N GLN A 112 4.78 25.60 -6.82
CA GLN A 112 3.36 25.34 -6.65
C GLN A 112 2.72 25.02 -7.99
N TRP A 113 1.78 24.09 -7.95
CA TRP A 113 0.86 23.79 -9.03
C TRP A 113 -0.57 24.03 -8.56
N GLY A 114 -1.40 24.61 -9.42
CA GLY A 114 -2.74 25.08 -9.07
C GLY A 114 -2.77 26.50 -8.48
N PRO A 115 -3.90 26.97 -7.93
CA PRO A 115 -5.03 26.16 -7.53
C PRO A 115 -5.93 25.74 -8.70
N TRP A 116 -6.44 24.51 -8.66
CA TRP A 116 -7.49 24.01 -9.56
C TRP A 116 -8.80 23.85 -8.80
N ALA A 117 -9.93 23.82 -9.50
CA ALA A 117 -11.17 23.39 -8.89
C ALA A 117 -11.21 21.86 -8.80
N ASP A 118 -11.73 21.32 -7.70
CA ASP A 118 -12.04 19.89 -7.59
C ASP A 118 -13.20 19.52 -8.55
N GLU A 119 -13.16 18.39 -9.29
CA GLU A 119 -14.31 17.93 -10.12
C GLU A 119 -15.41 17.34 -9.26
N LYS A 120 -15.05 16.67 -8.15
CA LYS A 120 -16.07 16.11 -7.26
C LYS A 120 -16.84 17.21 -6.55
N ASP A 121 -16.16 18.29 -6.14
CA ASP A 121 -16.79 19.47 -5.56
C ASP A 121 -16.16 20.78 -6.06
N ARG A 122 -16.79 21.41 -7.05
CA ARG A 122 -16.30 22.68 -7.63
C ARG A 122 -16.31 23.86 -6.66
N THR A 123 -16.88 23.73 -5.47
CA THR A 123 -16.77 24.76 -4.42
C THR A 123 -15.40 24.75 -3.74
N GLN A 124 -14.62 23.68 -3.94
CA GLN A 124 -13.29 23.49 -3.38
C GLN A 124 -12.20 23.79 -4.41
N GLN A 125 -11.02 24.07 -3.91
CA GLN A 125 -9.78 24.23 -4.67
C GLN A 125 -8.71 23.32 -4.11
N ILE A 126 -7.84 22.86 -5.01
CA ILE A 126 -6.71 21.99 -4.70
C ILE A 126 -5.43 22.65 -5.23
N ARG A 127 -4.35 22.57 -4.48
CA ARG A 127 -3.00 22.88 -4.98
C ARG A 127 -2.01 21.82 -4.53
N LEU A 128 -0.92 21.68 -5.26
CA LEU A 128 0.26 20.95 -4.80
C LEU A 128 1.39 21.93 -4.55
N VAL A 129 2.04 21.82 -3.41
CA VAL A 129 3.18 22.64 -3.01
C VAL A 129 4.38 21.74 -2.75
N ILE A 130 5.57 22.14 -3.22
CA ILE A 130 6.84 21.51 -2.88
C ILE A 130 7.79 22.59 -2.38
N ARG A 131 8.45 22.31 -1.25
CA ARG A 131 9.51 23.11 -0.65
C ARG A 131 10.80 22.29 -0.63
N ARG A 132 11.90 22.93 -1.00
CA ARG A 132 13.24 22.35 -0.94
C ARG A 132 13.97 22.94 0.27
N PHE A 133 14.69 22.10 1.00
CA PHE A 133 15.53 22.51 2.12
C PHE A 133 16.96 22.08 1.81
N LEU A 134 17.85 23.07 1.73
CA LEU A 134 19.26 22.88 1.33
C LEU A 134 20.21 22.65 2.52
N THR A 135 19.67 22.50 3.74
CA THR A 135 20.42 22.00 4.89
C THR A 135 20.87 20.58 4.60
N ALA A 136 22.09 20.17 4.97
CA ALA A 136 22.53 18.79 4.77
C ALA A 136 21.95 17.86 5.86
N PRO A 137 21.28 16.74 5.51
CA PRO A 137 21.00 16.28 4.14
C PRO A 137 19.87 17.07 3.47
N VAL A 138 20.04 17.33 2.16
CA VAL A 138 19.02 18.00 1.35
C VAL A 138 17.73 17.20 1.45
N HIS A 139 16.62 17.87 1.71
CA HIS A 139 15.31 17.23 1.78
C HIS A 139 14.24 18.11 1.16
N TYR A 140 13.12 17.48 0.86
CA TYR A 140 11.94 18.12 0.29
C TYR A 140 10.75 17.83 1.18
N GLU A 141 9.89 18.83 1.32
CA GLU A 141 8.54 18.64 1.85
C GLU A 141 7.55 18.97 0.75
N TRP A 142 6.47 18.22 0.68
CA TRP A 142 5.40 18.51 -0.25
C TRP A 142 4.04 18.31 0.43
N SER A 143 3.03 18.95 -0.13
CA SER A 143 1.65 18.80 0.33
C SER A 143 0.66 18.94 -0.82
N ILE A 144 -0.47 18.24 -0.67
CA ILE A 144 -1.68 18.51 -1.44
C ILE A 144 -2.63 19.23 -0.49
N ASP A 145 -2.88 20.50 -0.80
CA ASP A 145 -3.70 21.36 0.04
C ASP A 145 -5.09 21.53 -0.55
N VAL A 146 -6.09 21.62 0.30
CA VAL A 146 -7.48 21.87 -0.03
C VAL A 146 -7.98 23.14 0.66
N LYS A 147 -8.89 23.84 0.00
CA LYS A 147 -9.51 25.08 0.49
C LYS A 147 -10.86 25.29 -0.17
N ARG A 148 -11.82 25.96 0.46
CA ARG A 148 -13.04 26.43 -0.23
C ARG A 148 -12.75 27.68 -1.04
N ARG A 149 -13.34 27.81 -2.23
CA ARG A 149 -13.15 28.97 -3.11
C ARG A 149 -13.42 30.32 -2.45
N THR A 150 -14.31 30.35 -1.45
CA THR A 150 -14.71 31.56 -0.73
C THR A 150 -13.78 31.92 0.43
N GLU A 151 -12.88 31.02 0.80
CA GLU A 151 -11.95 31.21 1.93
C GLU A 151 -10.71 32.02 1.51
N PRO A 152 -10.09 32.75 2.46
CA PRO A 152 -8.92 33.59 2.20
C PRO A 152 -7.68 32.77 1.80
N GLU A 153 -6.62 33.42 1.34
CA GLU A 153 -5.43 32.74 0.77
C GLU A 153 -4.58 31.99 1.79
N ASP A 154 -4.73 32.26 3.07
CA ASP A 154 -4.04 31.58 4.17
C ASP A 154 -4.83 30.41 4.77
N ALA A 155 -6.07 30.17 4.31
CA ALA A 155 -6.96 29.13 4.85
C ALA A 155 -6.76 27.72 4.25
N TRP A 156 -5.60 27.44 3.65
CA TRP A 156 -5.32 26.13 3.07
C TRP A 156 -5.14 25.06 4.15
N LEU A 157 -5.87 23.95 4.02
CA LEU A 157 -5.69 22.75 4.82
C LEU A 157 -4.80 21.77 4.06
N GLN A 158 -3.70 21.33 4.66
CA GLN A 158 -2.88 20.24 4.12
C GLN A 158 -3.66 18.93 4.27
N ALA A 159 -4.20 18.42 3.16
CA ALA A 159 -4.92 17.15 3.17
C ALA A 159 -3.96 15.97 3.14
N ILE A 160 -2.91 16.08 2.31
CA ILE A 160 -1.80 15.12 2.26
C ILE A 160 -0.52 15.90 2.50
N HIS A 161 0.37 15.32 3.29
CA HIS A 161 1.72 15.82 3.49
C HIS A 161 2.71 14.70 3.22
N GLY A 162 3.85 15.02 2.64
CA GLY A 162 4.94 14.08 2.49
C GLY A 162 6.30 14.75 2.53
N SER A 163 7.32 13.92 2.67
CA SER A 163 8.72 14.33 2.59
C SER A 163 9.50 13.38 1.71
N TYR A 164 10.66 13.85 1.25
CA TYR A 164 11.58 13.07 0.44
C TYR A 164 13.02 13.52 0.65
N GLU A 165 13.88 12.54 0.92
CA GLU A 165 15.32 12.68 1.04
C GLU A 165 15.99 11.92 -0.11
N PRO A 166 16.54 12.62 -1.11
CA PRO A 166 17.27 11.96 -2.19
C PRO A 166 18.58 11.33 -1.69
N THR A 167 18.97 10.24 -2.36
CA THR A 167 20.34 9.75 -2.38
C THR A 167 21.22 10.60 -3.30
N ASP A 168 22.43 10.14 -3.59
CA ASP A 168 23.30 10.73 -4.61
C ASP A 168 22.64 10.76 -6.01
N ASP A 169 21.72 9.83 -6.30
CA ASP A 169 20.78 9.97 -7.42
C ASP A 169 19.53 10.70 -6.92
N VAL A 170 19.34 11.95 -7.36
CA VAL A 170 18.17 12.77 -7.00
C VAL A 170 16.82 12.10 -7.30
N ARG A 171 16.79 11.09 -8.17
CA ARG A 171 15.57 10.34 -8.54
C ARG A 171 15.26 9.16 -7.61
N ARG A 172 16.19 8.81 -6.72
CA ARG A 172 16.06 7.69 -5.78
C ARG A 172 16.33 8.19 -4.37
N GLY A 173 15.60 7.68 -3.39
CA GLY A 173 15.64 8.21 -2.04
C GLY A 173 14.63 7.55 -1.12
N SER A 174 14.59 8.05 0.10
CA SER A 174 13.57 7.72 1.08
C SER A 174 12.49 8.79 1.09
N GLY A 175 11.25 8.42 1.31
CA GLY A 175 10.21 9.40 1.55
C GLY A 175 9.06 8.84 2.34
N THR A 176 8.19 9.75 2.77
CA THR A 176 6.95 9.43 3.46
C THR A 176 5.82 10.26 2.87
N PHE A 177 4.59 9.78 2.97
CA PHE A 177 3.43 10.64 2.90
C PHE A 177 2.29 10.09 3.73
N SER A 178 1.46 10.99 4.25
CA SER A 178 0.30 10.63 5.04
C SER A 178 -0.93 11.46 4.70
N LEU A 179 -2.08 10.87 5.00
CA LEU A 179 -3.41 11.46 4.89
C LEU A 179 -4.12 11.28 6.23
N ASP A 180 -4.42 12.39 6.91
CA ASP A 180 -5.35 12.41 8.03
C ASP A 180 -6.78 12.58 7.50
N ALA A 181 -7.37 11.45 7.09
CA ALA A 181 -8.69 11.41 6.50
C ALA A 181 -9.77 11.91 7.48
N ALA A 182 -9.59 11.64 8.78
CA ALA A 182 -10.50 12.11 9.82
C ALA A 182 -10.54 13.65 9.87
N ARG A 183 -9.37 14.30 9.89
CA ARG A 183 -9.26 15.76 9.91
C ARG A 183 -9.80 16.41 8.64
N VAL A 184 -9.46 15.86 7.47
CA VAL A 184 -9.96 16.39 6.17
C VAL A 184 -11.48 16.29 6.10
N ARG A 185 -12.07 15.20 6.60
CA ARG A 185 -13.51 15.00 6.70
C ARG A 185 -14.17 15.94 7.71
N GLU A 186 -13.58 16.13 8.89
CA GLU A 186 -14.07 17.07 9.90
C GLU A 186 -14.13 18.51 9.36
N ALA A 187 -13.14 18.90 8.54
CA ALA A 187 -13.13 20.18 7.84
C ALA A 187 -14.15 20.29 6.67
N GLY A 188 -14.81 19.17 6.32
CA GLY A 188 -15.85 19.11 5.29
C GLY A 188 -15.32 19.02 3.86
N PHE A 189 -14.09 18.53 3.66
CA PHE A 189 -13.47 18.38 2.34
C PHE A 189 -13.56 16.96 1.77
N MET A 190 -14.17 16.01 2.50
CA MET A 190 -14.48 14.68 1.96
C MET A 190 -15.91 14.61 1.42
N GLY A 191 -16.09 13.97 0.26
CA GLY A 191 -17.36 13.93 -0.45
C GLY A 191 -18.42 13.06 0.23
N ALA A 192 -19.68 13.20 -0.18
CA ALA A 192 -20.82 12.45 0.39
C ALA A 192 -20.75 10.92 0.19
N THR A 193 -19.87 10.44 -0.70
CA THR A 193 -19.63 9.00 -0.94
C THR A 193 -18.53 8.42 -0.05
N ASP A 194 -17.89 9.24 0.77
CA ASP A 194 -16.99 8.78 1.82
C ASP A 194 -17.81 8.05 2.89
N ASP A 195 -17.58 6.74 3.01
CA ASP A 195 -18.23 5.90 4.03
C ASP A 195 -17.66 6.14 5.44
N GLY A 196 -16.66 7.02 5.53
CA GLY A 196 -16.03 7.44 6.76
C GLY A 196 -15.24 6.33 7.44
N GLN A 197 -14.86 5.26 6.72
CA GLN A 197 -14.09 4.16 7.30
C GLN A 197 -12.64 4.58 7.52
N LEU A 198 -11.94 5.04 6.47
CA LEU A 198 -10.54 5.46 6.54
C LEU A 198 -10.36 6.64 7.51
N GLN A 199 -9.50 6.49 8.51
CA GLN A 199 -9.13 7.52 9.48
C GLN A 199 -7.76 8.10 9.18
N TYR A 200 -6.78 7.24 8.92
CA TYR A 200 -5.40 7.62 8.67
C TYR A 200 -4.76 6.68 7.65
N LEU A 201 -3.86 7.21 6.83
CA LEU A 201 -3.01 6.46 5.94
C LEU A 201 -1.62 7.05 6.01
N GLU A 202 -0.60 6.21 6.11
CA GLU A 202 0.81 6.60 6.03
C GLU A 202 1.54 5.61 5.15
N VAL A 203 2.43 6.14 4.31
CA VAL A 203 3.27 5.35 3.43
C VAL A 203 4.70 5.79 3.63
N ASN A 204 5.56 4.84 3.97
CA ASN A 204 7.00 5.02 3.99
C ASN A 204 7.60 4.24 2.81
N TYR A 205 8.61 4.80 2.15
CA TYR A 205 9.22 4.13 1.02
C TYR A 205 10.73 4.41 0.91
N GLN A 206 11.46 3.43 0.41
CA GLN A 206 12.87 3.51 0.06
C GLN A 206 13.05 3.04 -1.38
N THR A 207 13.60 3.91 -2.22
CA THR A 207 13.87 3.61 -3.63
C THR A 207 15.36 3.68 -3.95
N GLY A 208 16.22 4.13 -3.03
CA GLY A 208 17.67 4.22 -3.20
C GLY A 208 18.41 2.89 -3.09
N GLY A 209 17.80 1.90 -2.44
CA GLY A 209 18.39 0.57 -2.20
C GLY A 209 17.98 -0.48 -3.23
N ASP A 210 18.54 -1.67 -3.02
CA ASP A 210 18.04 -2.95 -3.52
C ASP A 210 17.94 -3.87 -2.28
N PRO A 211 16.74 -4.20 -1.80
CA PRO A 211 15.45 -4.01 -2.46
C PRO A 211 14.94 -2.56 -2.42
N ILE A 212 13.98 -2.23 -3.30
CA ILE A 212 13.04 -1.14 -3.01
C ILE A 212 12.09 -1.61 -1.92
N ALA A 213 11.66 -0.71 -1.03
CA ALA A 213 10.77 -1.04 0.06
C ALA A 213 9.60 -0.05 0.15
N VAL A 214 8.42 -0.56 0.49
CA VAL A 214 7.20 0.22 0.72
C VAL A 214 6.50 -0.32 1.95
N GLU A 215 6.23 0.54 2.91
CA GLU A 215 5.42 0.26 4.08
C GLU A 215 4.15 1.09 3.98
N LEU A 216 2.98 0.48 4.19
CA LEU A 216 1.70 1.17 4.26
C LEU A 216 1.04 0.83 5.60
N LEU A 217 0.72 1.87 6.35
CA LEU A 217 -0.16 1.80 7.51
C LEU A 217 -1.50 2.42 7.15
N LEU A 218 -2.58 1.72 7.44
CA LEU A 218 -3.95 2.17 7.22
C LEU A 218 -4.80 1.93 8.45
N ASP A 219 -5.27 3.02 9.05
CA ASP A 219 -6.26 3.00 10.11
C ASP A 219 -7.65 3.27 9.56
N ALA A 220 -8.56 2.36 9.85
CA ALA A 220 -9.99 2.53 9.64
C ALA A 220 -10.74 2.37 10.97
N LYS A 221 -11.99 2.84 11.03
CA LYS A 221 -12.81 2.78 12.26
C LYS A 221 -12.90 1.40 12.91
N ARG A 222 -12.72 0.33 12.14
CA ARG A 222 -12.89 -1.07 12.57
C ARG A 222 -11.74 -1.98 12.14
N ALA A 223 -10.67 -1.42 11.60
CA ALA A 223 -9.56 -2.20 11.09
C ALA A 223 -8.27 -1.40 11.19
N HIS A 224 -7.18 -2.10 11.47
CA HIS A 224 -5.82 -1.60 11.35
C HIS A 224 -5.13 -2.55 10.36
N LEU A 225 -4.51 -2.00 9.33
CA LEU A 225 -3.85 -2.77 8.29
C LEU A 225 -2.43 -2.25 8.11
N GLU A 226 -1.48 -3.16 8.20
CA GLU A 226 -0.08 -2.94 7.86
C GLU A 226 0.24 -3.77 6.62
N TYR A 227 0.96 -3.16 5.68
CA TYR A 227 1.58 -3.85 4.55
C TYR A 227 3.06 -3.48 4.52
N GLU A 228 3.91 -4.47 4.27
CA GLU A 228 5.32 -4.28 3.94
C GLU A 228 5.60 -4.97 2.62
N TYR A 229 6.18 -4.25 1.67
CA TYR A 229 6.52 -4.76 0.36
C TYR A 229 7.99 -4.49 0.06
N GLU A 230 8.68 -5.49 -0.45
CA GLU A 230 10.05 -5.39 -0.95
C GLU A 230 10.16 -5.99 -2.34
N GLU A 231 10.92 -5.34 -3.21
CA GLU A 231 11.24 -5.86 -4.55
C GLU A 231 12.71 -5.68 -4.86
N HIS A 232 13.35 -6.77 -5.25
CA HIS A 232 14.71 -6.76 -5.76
C HIS A 232 14.75 -6.47 -7.25
N SER A 233 15.92 -6.01 -7.72
CA SER A 233 16.12 -5.72 -9.14
C SER A 233 15.98 -6.93 -10.07
N ASP A 234 16.05 -8.15 -9.54
CA ASP A 234 15.83 -9.41 -10.28
C ASP A 234 14.35 -9.84 -10.33
N GLY A 235 13.45 -9.11 -9.66
CA GLY A 235 12.01 -9.39 -9.57
C GLY A 235 11.62 -10.34 -8.45
N SER A 236 12.57 -10.85 -7.65
CA SER A 236 12.26 -11.47 -6.37
C SER A 236 11.71 -10.43 -5.39
N GLY A 237 10.92 -10.86 -4.41
CA GLY A 237 10.30 -9.92 -3.50
C GLY A 237 9.59 -10.56 -2.33
N ARG A 238 9.12 -9.68 -1.43
CA ARG A 238 8.41 -10.02 -0.21
C ARG A 238 7.17 -9.14 -0.08
N LEU A 239 6.09 -9.70 0.43
CA LEU A 239 4.89 -8.98 0.83
C LEU A 239 4.43 -9.53 2.18
N SER A 240 4.42 -8.69 3.21
CA SER A 240 3.83 -8.99 4.50
C SER A 240 2.57 -8.16 4.73
N PHE A 241 1.54 -8.76 5.32
CA PHE A 241 0.28 -8.07 5.62
C PHE A 241 -0.48 -8.74 6.77
N ASP A 242 -1.33 -7.95 7.42
CA ASP A 242 -2.18 -8.43 8.52
C ASP A 242 -3.63 -8.64 8.07
N LEU A 243 -4.25 -9.70 8.61
CA LEU A 243 -5.65 -10.05 8.43
C LEU A 243 -6.31 -10.26 9.78
N SER A 244 -7.22 -9.35 10.16
CA SER A 244 -8.00 -9.51 11.40
C SER A 244 -9.34 -10.18 11.14
N ALA A 245 -9.60 -11.31 11.79
CA ALA A 245 -10.92 -11.96 11.80
C ALA A 245 -11.11 -12.78 13.08
N ASN A 246 -12.34 -13.28 13.30
CA ASN A 246 -12.59 -14.25 14.36
C ASN A 246 -12.34 -15.65 13.79
N TRP A 247 -11.10 -16.11 13.87
CA TRP A 247 -10.66 -17.41 13.35
C TRP A 247 -10.86 -18.51 14.40
N ILE A 248 -10.86 -18.13 15.68
CA ILE A 248 -10.97 -19.07 16.79
C ILE A 248 -12.38 -18.98 17.38
N PRO A 249 -13.24 -19.98 17.16
CA PRO A 249 -14.67 -19.91 17.49
C PRO A 249 -14.98 -19.88 19.00
N THR A 250 -13.98 -19.78 19.86
CA THR A 250 -14.10 -19.65 21.32
C THR A 250 -14.09 -18.19 21.76
N GLY A 251 -14.99 -17.37 21.24
CA GLY A 251 -15.12 -15.97 21.64
C GLY A 251 -15.57 -15.04 20.52
N SER A 252 -15.58 -13.74 20.82
CA SER A 252 -15.86 -12.68 19.85
C SER A 252 -14.68 -11.74 19.62
N ALA A 253 -13.57 -11.93 20.34
CA ALA A 253 -12.35 -11.18 20.07
C ALA A 253 -11.78 -11.61 18.71
N LEU A 254 -11.24 -10.66 17.95
CA LEU A 254 -10.63 -10.93 16.65
C LEU A 254 -9.17 -11.29 16.87
N GLU A 255 -8.71 -12.36 16.22
CA GLU A 255 -7.29 -12.68 16.07
C GLU A 255 -6.74 -11.98 14.83
N THR A 256 -5.43 -11.74 14.82
CA THR A 256 -4.70 -11.22 13.67
C THR A 256 -3.83 -12.33 13.10
N LEU A 257 -4.03 -12.60 11.81
CA LEU A 257 -3.19 -13.46 11.00
C LEU A 257 -2.19 -12.57 10.25
N TRP A 258 -0.94 -12.63 10.65
CA TRP A 258 0.19 -12.01 9.96
C TRP A 258 0.71 -13.00 8.91
N VAL A 259 0.67 -12.58 7.65
CA VAL A 259 1.10 -13.38 6.51
C VAL A 259 2.34 -12.75 5.92
N THR A 260 3.40 -13.54 5.74
CA THR A 260 4.61 -13.13 5.02
C THR A 260 4.75 -14.01 3.80
N SER A 261 4.69 -13.41 2.62
CA SER A 261 4.85 -14.10 1.34
C SER A 261 6.13 -13.65 0.66
N ALA A 262 6.93 -14.57 0.14
CA ALA A 262 8.16 -14.29 -0.59
C ALA A 262 8.24 -15.13 -1.87
N TRP A 263 8.81 -14.56 -2.93
CA TRP A 263 8.99 -15.24 -4.21
C TRP A 263 10.36 -14.99 -4.81
N ALA A 264 10.86 -15.99 -5.53
CA ALA A 264 12.07 -15.87 -6.34
C ALA A 264 11.76 -15.18 -7.68
N ALA A 265 12.81 -14.77 -8.39
CA ALA A 265 12.71 -14.19 -9.73
C ALA A 265 11.97 -15.10 -10.75
N SER A 266 11.95 -16.42 -10.53
CA SER A 266 11.19 -17.36 -11.38
C SER A 266 9.67 -17.33 -11.14
N GLY A 267 9.22 -16.73 -10.05
CA GLY A 267 7.82 -16.68 -9.64
C GLY A 267 7.39 -17.77 -8.66
N ALA A 268 8.21 -18.81 -8.45
CA ALA A 268 7.99 -19.76 -7.36
C ALA A 268 8.18 -19.07 -6.00
N GLY A 269 7.41 -19.48 -4.98
CA GLY A 269 7.41 -18.77 -3.70
C GLY A 269 6.84 -19.56 -2.53
N ARG A 270 6.73 -18.88 -1.41
CA ARG A 270 6.32 -19.39 -0.11
C ARG A 270 5.52 -18.31 0.64
N ALA A 271 4.52 -18.73 1.40
CA ALA A 271 3.85 -17.90 2.38
C ALA A 271 3.87 -18.60 3.74
N ASP A 272 4.18 -17.83 4.77
CA ASP A 272 4.19 -18.22 6.17
C ASP A 272 3.08 -17.47 6.91
N TYR A 273 2.38 -18.19 7.76
CA TYR A 273 1.20 -17.71 8.46
C TYR A 273 1.47 -17.74 9.96
N HIS A 274 1.29 -16.61 10.63
CA HIS A 274 1.43 -16.46 12.06
C HIS A 274 0.17 -15.84 12.66
N VAL A 275 -0.28 -16.32 13.82
CA VAL A 275 -1.49 -15.82 14.48
C VAL A 275 -1.20 -15.29 15.87
N TYR A 276 -1.81 -14.16 16.22
CA TYR A 276 -1.72 -13.55 17.56
C TYR A 276 -2.97 -12.73 17.90
N GLY A 277 -3.04 -12.25 19.15
CA GLY A 277 -4.14 -11.44 19.65
C GLY A 277 -5.41 -12.25 19.90
N GLY A 278 -6.54 -11.57 20.11
CA GLY A 278 -7.84 -12.21 20.26
C GLY A 278 -7.86 -13.34 21.30
N ASN A 279 -8.36 -14.51 20.87
CA ASN A 279 -8.42 -15.73 21.67
C ASN A 279 -7.27 -16.70 21.34
N THR A 280 -6.16 -16.21 20.77
CA THR A 280 -5.03 -17.06 20.36
C THR A 280 -4.51 -17.90 21.54
N PRO A 281 -4.42 -19.24 21.39
CA PRO A 281 -3.88 -20.13 22.42
C PRO A 281 -2.47 -19.72 22.85
N GLY A 282 -2.05 -20.14 24.04
CA GLY A 282 -0.66 -19.94 24.48
C GLY A 282 -0.27 -18.50 24.85
N GLY A 283 -1.18 -17.53 24.75
CA GLY A 283 -0.95 -16.16 25.20
C GLY A 283 -0.19 -15.28 24.20
N ALA A 284 -0.22 -15.63 22.91
CA ALA A 284 0.28 -14.79 21.84
C ALA A 284 -0.57 -13.50 21.74
N VAL A 285 -0.01 -12.38 22.19
CA VAL A 285 -0.74 -11.10 22.28
C VAL A 285 -0.36 -10.13 21.17
N ASP A 286 0.81 -10.31 20.56
CA ASP A 286 1.41 -9.42 19.56
C ASP A 286 2.26 -10.21 18.55
N LYS A 287 2.76 -9.53 17.51
CA LYS A 287 3.64 -10.13 16.48
C LYS A 287 4.86 -10.82 17.08
N ALA A 288 5.44 -10.28 18.16
CA ALA A 288 6.62 -10.83 18.82
C ALA A 288 6.37 -12.18 19.52
N THR A 289 5.10 -12.47 19.84
CA THR A 289 4.66 -13.71 20.49
C THR A 289 3.79 -14.57 19.59
N ALA A 290 3.66 -14.22 18.31
CA ALA A 290 2.79 -14.89 17.36
C ALA A 290 3.15 -16.38 17.20
N LEU A 291 2.12 -17.22 17.04
CA LEU A 291 2.29 -18.65 16.85
C LEU A 291 2.23 -18.99 15.37
N ALA A 292 3.11 -19.88 14.91
CA ALA A 292 3.03 -20.44 13.56
C ALA A 292 1.69 -21.12 13.34
N ALA A 293 0.96 -20.70 12.31
CA ALA A 293 -0.34 -21.21 11.90
C ALA A 293 -0.27 -22.11 10.67
N GLY A 294 0.75 -21.94 9.83
CA GLY A 294 0.97 -22.79 8.68
C GLY A 294 1.96 -22.18 7.70
N GLU A 295 2.17 -22.89 6.61
CA GLU A 295 3.05 -22.52 5.51
C GLU A 295 2.55 -23.16 4.20
N GLU A 296 2.63 -22.43 3.09
CA GLU A 296 2.34 -22.96 1.76
C GLU A 296 3.41 -22.49 0.76
N CYS A 297 3.93 -23.40 -0.05
CA CYS A 297 4.83 -23.08 -1.15
C CYS A 297 4.15 -23.33 -2.50
N TRP A 298 4.50 -22.51 -3.49
CA TRP A 298 4.04 -22.66 -4.87
C TRP A 298 5.17 -22.70 -5.88
N ASP A 299 4.93 -23.38 -6.99
CA ASP A 299 5.85 -23.51 -8.12
C ASP A 299 5.72 -22.36 -9.14
N GLU A 300 6.54 -22.38 -10.19
CA GLU A 300 6.53 -21.37 -11.28
C GLU A 300 5.22 -21.36 -12.09
N SER A 301 4.38 -22.39 -11.95
CA SER A 301 3.03 -22.45 -12.54
C SER A 301 1.95 -22.00 -11.55
N PHE A 302 2.35 -21.44 -10.40
CA PHE A 302 1.50 -20.97 -9.32
C PHE A 302 0.61 -22.08 -8.72
N ARG A 303 1.13 -23.30 -8.71
CA ARG A 303 0.49 -24.47 -8.10
C ARG A 303 1.16 -24.81 -6.78
N THR A 304 0.38 -25.32 -5.83
CA THR A 304 0.87 -25.74 -4.51
C THR A 304 1.93 -26.85 -4.68
N ALA A 305 3.13 -26.58 -4.20
CA ALA A 305 4.26 -27.52 -4.15
C ALA A 305 4.41 -28.16 -2.77
N TYR A 306 4.03 -27.41 -1.73
CA TYR A 306 4.05 -27.84 -0.33
C TYR A 306 2.97 -27.09 0.45
N TYR A 307 2.37 -27.76 1.44
CA TYR A 307 1.41 -27.16 2.36
C TYR A 307 1.53 -27.83 3.72
N HIS A 308 1.53 -27.04 4.77
CA HIS A 308 1.47 -27.50 6.14
C HIS A 308 0.65 -26.56 6.99
N GLU A 309 -0.29 -27.12 7.74
CA GLU A 309 -1.19 -26.37 8.61
C GLU A 309 -1.01 -26.78 10.07
N VAL A 310 -0.71 -25.81 10.91
CA VAL A 310 -0.45 -25.98 12.34
C VAL A 310 -1.70 -25.70 13.17
N PHE A 311 -2.51 -24.73 12.77
CA PHE A 311 -3.84 -24.47 13.33
C PHE A 311 -4.89 -24.63 12.25
N ASP A 312 -5.98 -25.31 12.58
CA ASP A 312 -7.17 -25.41 11.73
C ASP A 312 -7.77 -24.01 11.50
N SER A 313 -7.29 -23.35 10.46
CA SER A 313 -7.58 -21.96 10.12
C SER A 313 -8.81 -21.84 9.22
N ASP A 314 -9.22 -22.94 8.59
CA ASP A 314 -10.41 -23.03 7.73
C ASP A 314 -11.61 -23.76 8.39
N GLY A 315 -11.42 -24.28 9.60
CA GLY A 315 -12.45 -24.89 10.44
C GLY A 315 -12.86 -26.29 9.99
N ASP A 316 -11.99 -27.01 9.28
CA ASP A 316 -12.23 -28.34 8.74
C ASP A 316 -11.97 -29.49 9.74
N GLY A 317 -11.32 -29.18 10.87
CA GLY A 317 -11.23 -30.03 12.05
C GLY A 317 -9.95 -30.82 12.23
N THR A 318 -8.85 -30.60 11.48
CA THR A 318 -7.60 -31.34 11.74
C THR A 318 -6.30 -30.50 11.60
N PRO A 319 -5.82 -29.90 12.70
CA PRO A 319 -4.45 -29.42 12.81
C PRO A 319 -3.42 -30.51 12.45
N GLY A 320 -2.33 -30.17 11.77
CA GLY A 320 -1.21 -31.08 11.48
C GLY A 320 -1.26 -31.78 10.11
N THR A 321 -2.00 -31.24 9.15
CA THR A 321 -2.00 -31.76 7.77
C THR A 321 -0.76 -31.29 7.03
N VAL A 322 -0.02 -32.22 6.42
CA VAL A 322 1.18 -31.95 5.61
C VAL A 322 1.02 -32.59 4.24
N HIS A 323 1.21 -31.81 3.19
CA HIS A 323 1.21 -32.26 1.80
C HIS A 323 2.49 -31.82 1.08
N GLY A 324 3.14 -32.75 0.39
CA GLY A 324 4.39 -32.49 -0.34
C GLY A 324 5.64 -32.60 0.53
N LEU A 325 6.75 -32.05 0.01
CA LEU A 325 8.03 -32.00 0.71
C LEU A 325 8.48 -30.54 0.79
N VAL A 326 8.86 -30.07 1.98
CA VAL A 326 9.38 -28.70 2.19
C VAL A 326 10.60 -28.40 1.30
N THR A 327 11.35 -29.43 0.90
CA THR A 327 12.47 -29.30 -0.06
C THR A 327 12.03 -28.90 -1.47
N HIS A 328 10.73 -28.88 -1.76
CA HIS A 328 10.16 -28.36 -3.00
C HIS A 328 9.80 -26.87 -2.92
N CYS A 329 9.95 -26.24 -1.75
CA CYS A 329 9.88 -24.78 -1.63
C CYS A 329 11.11 -24.16 -2.29
N ALA A 330 10.91 -23.34 -3.32
CA ALA A 330 11.99 -22.63 -3.99
C ALA A 330 12.57 -21.50 -3.12
N VAL A 331 11.76 -20.97 -2.21
CA VAL A 331 12.13 -19.90 -1.27
C VAL A 331 12.29 -20.51 0.13
N PRO A 332 13.42 -20.26 0.82
CA PRO A 332 13.60 -20.69 2.20
C PRO A 332 12.59 -20.01 3.13
N ASP A 333 12.55 -20.45 4.39
CA ASP A 333 11.85 -19.71 5.44
C ASP A 333 12.36 -18.25 5.47
N PRO A 334 11.47 -17.25 5.29
CA PRO A 334 11.84 -15.83 5.25
C PRO A 334 12.33 -15.31 6.61
N ASP A 335 11.96 -15.94 7.73
CA ASP A 335 12.35 -15.52 9.09
C ASP A 335 13.71 -16.09 9.52
N LEU A 336 14.34 -16.95 8.71
CA LEU A 336 15.63 -17.59 8.98
C LEU A 336 16.82 -16.99 8.20
N GLN A 337 16.66 -15.81 7.58
CA GLN A 337 17.71 -15.10 6.82
C GLN A 337 18.11 -13.77 7.47
#